data_AF-A0A7K0N806-F1
#
_entry.id   AF-A0A7K0N806-F1
#
_cell.length_a   1.000
_cell.length_b   1.000
_cell.length_c   1.000
_cell.angle_alpha   90.00
_cell.angle_beta   90.00
_cell.angle_gamma   90.00
#
_symmetry.space_group_name_H-M   'P 1'
#
loop_
_entity.id
_entity.type
_entity.pdbx_description
1 polymer ?
#
loop_
_entity_poly.entity_id
_entity_poly.type
_entity_poly.pdbx_seq_one_letter_code
_entity_poly.pdbx_strand_id
1 'polypeptide(L)' 'MKQTDSRKWDTSDLPDLTGRTVIVTGANSGLGFCTTEALAAHGAKVTMA' A
#
# COMPACT_ATOMS: atom_id res chain seq x y z
N MET A 1 -1.44 17.66 -17.78
CA MET A 1 -2.01 17.82 -16.43
C MET A 1 -0.83 18.01 -15.48
N LYS A 2 -0.66 19.21 -14.91
CA LYS A 2 0.53 19.54 -14.10
C LYS A 2 0.23 19.25 -12.64
N GLN A 3 0.95 18.31 -12.04
CA GLN A 3 0.99 18.16 -10.59
C GLN A 3 2.06 19.14 -10.09
N THR A 4 1.63 20.25 -9.47
CA THR A 4 2.50 21.26 -8.88
C THR A 4 2.54 21.07 -7.38
N ASP A 5 3.35 20.10 -6.94
CA ASP A 5 3.91 20.04 -5.60
C ASP A 5 5.34 19.48 -5.75
N SER A 6 6.31 20.12 -5.10
CA SER A 6 7.74 19.84 -5.26
C SER A 6 8.18 18.49 -4.67
N ARG A 7 7.29 17.79 -3.98
CA ARG A 7 7.52 16.43 -3.49
C ARG A 7 6.55 15.47 -4.19
N LYS A 8 7.12 14.57 -4.98
CA LYS A 8 6.37 13.47 -5.60
C LYS A 8 6.11 12.41 -4.53
N TRP A 9 4.83 12.09 -4.30
CA TRP A 9 4.43 11.02 -3.41
C TRP A 9 4.85 9.65 -3.95
N ASP A 10 5.30 8.75 -3.08
CA ASP A 10 5.41 7.33 -3.35
C ASP A 10 5.00 6.47 -2.13
N THR A 11 5.08 5.14 -2.27
CA THR A 11 4.64 4.21 -1.21
C THR A 11 5.44 4.30 0.08
N SER A 12 6.63 4.93 0.09
CA SER A 12 7.39 5.21 1.32
C SER A 12 6.79 6.34 2.15
N ASP A 13 5.90 7.14 1.56
CA ASP A 13 5.14 8.16 2.27
C ASP A 13 3.86 7.58 2.93
N LEU A 14 3.65 6.25 2.92
CA LEU A 14 2.56 5.63 3.67
C LEU A 14 2.80 5.80 5.19
N PRO A 15 1.75 6.06 5.99
CA PRO A 15 1.88 6.15 7.44
C PRO A 15 2.10 4.75 8.05
N ASP A 16 2.44 4.70 9.34
CA ASP A 16 2.39 3.46 10.11
C ASP A 16 0.95 2.91 10.15
N LEU A 17 0.80 1.66 9.74
CA LEU A 17 -0.46 0.92 9.67
C LEU A 17 -0.55 -0.16 10.73
N THR A 18 0.35 -0.18 11.72
CA THR A 18 0.29 -1.10 12.86
C THR A 18 -1.09 -1.09 13.51
N GLY A 19 -1.65 -2.29 13.74
CA GLY A 19 -2.99 -2.46 14.30
C GLY A 19 -4.14 -2.33 13.28
N ARG A 20 -3.87 -2.02 12.02
CA ARG A 20 -4.86 -2.09 10.93
C ARG A 20 -4.91 -3.49 10.34
N THR A 21 -6.13 -3.95 10.02
CA THR A 21 -6.36 -5.18 9.25
C THR A 21 -6.97 -4.80 7.90
N VAL A 22 -6.41 -5.33 6.81
CA VAL A 22 -6.81 -5.01 5.43
C VAL A 22 -7.04 -6.31 4.66
N ILE A 23 -8.08 -6.34 3.82
CA ILE A 23 -8.31 -7.42 2.86
C ILE A 23 -7.97 -6.88 1.48
N VAL A 24 -7.08 -7.56 0.75
CA VAL A 24 -6.76 -7.22 -0.64
C VAL A 24 -7.19 -8.38 -1.53
N THR A 25 -8.13 -8.12 -2.42
CA THR A 25 -8.61 -9.08 -3.44
C THR A 25 -7.75 -9.01 -4.70
N GLY A 26 -7.55 -10.13 -5.38
CA GLY A 26 -6.65 -10.20 -6.54
C GLY A 26 -5.19 -10.00 -6.13
N ALA A 27 -4.83 -10.36 -4.89
CA ALA A 27 -3.51 -10.07 -4.32
C ALA A 27 -2.39 -10.99 -4.85
N ASN A 28 -2.73 -12.02 -5.63
CA ASN A 28 -1.77 -13.00 -6.12
C ASN A 28 -0.78 -12.43 -7.15
N SER A 29 -1.10 -11.33 -7.82
CA SER A 29 -0.22 -10.71 -8.82
C SER A 29 -0.55 -9.25 -9.08
N GLY A 30 0.28 -8.61 -9.92
CA GLY A 30 0.04 -7.27 -10.43
C GLY A 30 -0.17 -6.24 -9.31
N LEU A 31 -1.17 -5.38 -9.50
CA LEU A 31 -1.45 -4.28 -8.58
C LEU A 31 -1.84 -4.78 -7.18
N GLY A 32 -2.58 -5.88 -7.07
CA GLY A 32 -2.99 -6.43 -5.77
C GLY A 32 -1.78 -6.91 -4.96
N PHE A 33 -0.79 -7.50 -5.63
CA PHE A 33 0.47 -7.90 -5.00
C PHE A 33 1.25 -6.69 -4.50
N CYS A 34 1.53 -5.70 -5.37
CA CYS A 34 2.25 -4.49 -4.99
C CYS A 34 1.53 -3.71 -3.87
N THR A 35 0.19 -3.69 -3.88
CA THR A 35 -0.62 -3.06 -2.82
C THR A 35 -0.45 -3.81 -1.50
N THR A 36 -0.53 -5.14 -1.52
CA THR A 36 -0.32 -5.98 -0.33
C THR A 36 1.07 -5.77 0.25
N GLU A 37 2.10 -5.75 -0.59
CA GLU A 37 3.49 -5.54 -0.22
C GLU A 37 3.68 -4.18 0.47
N ALA A 38 3.19 -3.09 -0.15
CA ALA A 38 3.31 -1.75 0.41
C ALA A 38 2.59 -1.63 1.77
N LEU A 39 1.37 -2.18 1.91
CA LEU A 39 0.61 -2.13 3.16
C LEU A 39 1.27 -2.96 4.27
N ALA A 40 1.72 -4.17 3.95
CA ALA A 40 2.39 -5.06 4.91
C ALA A 40 3.73 -4.48 5.37
N ALA A 41 4.49 -3.84 4.48
CA ALA A 41 5.74 -3.16 4.81
C ALA A 41 5.56 -2.03 5.84
N HIS A 42 4.37 -1.45 5.93
CA HIS A 42 4.02 -0.40 6.90
C HIS A 42 3.27 -0.96 8.13
N GLY A 43 3.30 -2.28 8.38
CA GLY A 43 2.79 -2.88 9.61
C GLY A 43 1.32 -3.28 9.60
N ALA A 44 0.62 -3.14 8.47
CA ALA A 44 -0.75 -3.65 8.35
C ALA A 44 -0.78 -5.19 8.40
N LYS A 45 -1.79 -5.76 9.05
CA LYS A 45 -2.12 -7.19 8.90
C LYS A 45 -2.96 -7.37 7.64
N VAL A 46 -2.36 -7.89 6.58
CA VAL A 46 -3.04 -8.07 5.29
C VAL A 46 -3.53 -9.51 5.12
N THR A 47 -4.80 -9.66 4.75
CA THR A 47 -5.37 -10.92 4.26
C THR A 47 -5.50 -10.85 2.75
N MET A 48 -4.84 -11.76 2.05
CA MET A 48 -4.89 -11.89 0.61
C MET A 48 -6.10 -12.76 0.21
N ALA A 49 -6.84 -12.31 -0.81
CA ALA A 49 -7.96 -13.03 -1.41
C ALA A 49 -7.93 -12.95 -2.94
#